data_AF-A0A523SMH3-F1
#
_entry.id   AF-A0A523SMH3-F1
#
_cell.length_a   1.000
_cell.length_b   1.000
_cell.length_c   1.000
_cell.angle_alpha   90.00
_cell.angle_beta   90.00
_cell.angle_gamma   90.00
#
_symmetry.space_group_name_H-M   'P 1'
#
loop_
_entity.id
_entity.type
_entity.pdbx_description
1 polymer ?
#
loop_
_entity_poly.entity_id
_entity_poly.type
_entity_poly.pdbx_seq_one_letter_code
_entity_poly.pdbx_strand_id
1 'polypeptide(L)' 'MAISLKKIDPNKFYTIEEISNFLDLSSQTIRKFLREKRMKGKKIGRRWHILGKNVINFVKE' A
#
# COMPACT_ATOMS: atom_id res chain seq x y z
N MET A 1 -14.90 -2.95 -10.59
CA MET A 1 -13.80 -2.54 -9.70
C MET A 1 -12.94 -3.76 -9.43
N ALA A 2 -11.72 -3.80 -9.96
CA ALA A 2 -10.87 -4.99 -9.91
C ALA A 2 -9.60 -4.69 -9.12
N ILE A 3 -9.55 -5.18 -7.89
CA ILE A 3 -8.34 -5.14 -7.06
C ILE A 3 -7.30 -6.06 -7.74
N SER A 4 -6.17 -5.51 -8.19
CA SER A 4 -5.17 -6.27 -8.93
C SER A 4 -4.04 -6.78 -8.03
N LEU A 5 -4.38 -7.60 -7.03
CA LEU A 5 -3.40 -8.17 -6.09
C LEU A 5 -2.33 -9.03 -6.77
N LYS A 6 -2.67 -9.67 -7.90
CA LYS A 6 -1.75 -10.52 -8.67
C LYS A 6 -0.53 -9.75 -9.21
N LYS A 7 -0.57 -8.42 -9.24
CA LYS A 7 0.53 -7.56 -9.73
C LYS A 7 1.49 -7.11 -8.63
N ILE A 8 1.19 -7.39 -7.36
CA ILE A 8 2.00 -6.95 -6.22
C ILE A 8 3.03 -8.03 -5.88
N ASP A 9 4.32 -7.70 -6.01
CA ASP A 9 5.42 -8.53 -5.54
C ASP A 9 5.58 -8.35 -4.01
N PRO A 10 5.51 -9.42 -3.21
CA PRO A 10 5.62 -9.32 -1.75
C PRO A 10 6.95 -8.75 -1.25
N ASN A 11 8.03 -8.86 -2.03
CA ASN A 11 9.39 -8.46 -1.64
C ASN A 11 9.79 -7.08 -2.15
N LYS A 12 8.91 -6.40 -2.90
CA LYS A 12 9.17 -5.07 -3.46
C LYS A 12 8.50 -3.98 -2.62
N PHE A 13 9.17 -2.82 -2.53
CA PHE A 13 8.58 -1.61 -1.96
C PHE A 13 7.82 -0.84 -3.02
N TYR A 14 6.65 -0.34 -2.61
CA TYR A 14 5.79 0.49 -3.44
C TYR A 14 5.49 1.81 -2.76
N THR A 15 5.26 2.85 -3.57
CA THR A 15 4.80 4.14 -3.07
C THR A 15 3.29 4.13 -2.84
N ILE A 16 2.79 5.20 -2.23
CA ILE A 16 1.35 5.40 -2.04
C ILE A 16 0.62 5.43 -3.39
N GLU A 17 1.21 6.09 -4.39
CA GLU A 17 0.62 6.25 -5.71
C GLU A 17 0.48 4.90 -6.43
N GLU A 18 1.49 4.04 -6.34
CA GLU A 18 1.44 2.69 -6.92
C GLU A 18 0.38 1.83 -6.23
N ILE A 19 0.30 1.88 -4.90
CA ILE A 19 -0.70 1.13 -4.13
C ILE A 19 -2.12 1.65 -4.37
N SER A 20 -2.25 2.97 -4.51
CA SER A 20 -3.48 3.65 -4.90
C SER A 20 -4.01 3.07 -6.22
N ASN A 21 -3.12 2.86 -7.20
CA ASN A 21 -3.47 2.25 -8.48
C ASN A 21 -3.79 0.74 -8.37
N PHE A 22 -3.07 -0.02 -7.52
CA PHE A 22 -3.32 -1.46 -7.37
C PHE A 22 -4.65 -1.79 -6.68
N LEU A 23 -5.01 -0.98 -5.67
CA LEU A 23 -6.20 -1.17 -4.85
C LEU A 23 -7.40 -0.37 -5.36
N ASP A 24 -7.22 0.50 -6.36
CA ASP A 24 -8.22 1.43 -6.86
C ASP A 24 -8.80 2.31 -5.73
N LEU A 25 -7.90 2.80 -4.87
CA LEU A 25 -8.23 3.62 -3.70
C LEU A 25 -7.56 4.98 -3.82
N SER A 26 -8.15 6.01 -3.21
CA SER A 26 -7.50 7.32 -3.16
C SER A 26 -6.18 7.28 -2.35
N SER A 27 -5.19 8.05 -2.79
CA SER A 27 -3.93 8.21 -2.04
C SER A 27 -4.14 8.80 -0.63
N GLN A 28 -5.23 9.56 -0.40
CA GLN A 28 -5.59 10.03 0.94
C GLN A 28 -6.03 8.87 1.84
N THR A 29 -6.79 7.92 1.31
CA THR A 29 -7.23 6.70 2.01
C THR A 29 -6.03 5.87 2.42
N ILE A 30 -5.08 5.63 1.50
CA ILE A 30 -3.84 4.89 1.82
C ILE A 30 -3.03 5.62 2.93
N ARG A 31 -2.90 6.96 2.84
CA ARG A 31 -2.25 7.76 3.90
C ARG A 31 -2.98 7.67 5.24
N LYS A 32 -4.31 7.61 5.24
CA LYS A 32 -5.11 7.41 6.45
C LYS A 32 -4.77 6.05 7.09
N PHE A 33 -4.73 4.97 6.31
CA PHE A 33 -4.38 3.64 6.81
C PHE A 33 -2.96 3.56 7.41
N LEU A 34 -1.99 4.26 6.81
CA LEU A 34 -0.64 4.37 7.38
C LEU A 34 -0.63 5.14 8.71
N ARG A 35 -1.37 6.24 8.79
CA ARG A 35 -1.46 7.07 10.01
C ARG A 35 -2.16 6.34 11.15
N GLU A 36 -3.22 5.61 10.84
CA GLU A 36 -3.98 4.77 11.79
C GLU A 36 -3.28 3.46 12.16
N LYS A 37 -2.05 3.23 11.65
CA LYS A 37 -1.28 1.98 11.83
C LYS A 37 -2.00 0.71 11.36
N ARG A 38 -3.04 0.84 10.53
CA ARG A 38 -3.75 -0.28 9.89
C ARG A 38 -2.91 -0.93 8.80
N MET A 39 -2.03 -0.16 8.15
CA MET A 39 -1.08 -0.65 7.16
C MET A 39 0.35 -0.27 7.57
N LYS A 40 1.29 -1.22 7.47
CA LYS A 40 2.70 -1.01 7.81
C LYS A 40 3.48 -0.44 6.62
N GLY A 41 4.08 0.73 6.80
CA GLY A 41 4.99 1.35 5.84
C GLY A 41 6.16 2.05 6.52
N LYS A 42 7.18 2.43 5.75
CA LYS A 42 8.34 3.21 6.20
C LYS A 42 8.43 4.50 5.40
N LYS A 43 8.66 5.62 6.08
CA LYS A 43 8.94 6.89 5.43
C LYS A 43 10.42 6.96 5.07
N ILE A 44 10.73 7.17 3.79
CA ILE A 44 12.09 7.31 3.27
C ILE A 44 12.14 8.65 2.53
N GLY A 45 12.89 9.61 3.08
CA GLY A 45 12.84 11.00 2.64
C GLY A 45 11.42 11.58 2.73
N ARG A 46 10.90 12.07 1.60
CA ARG A 46 9.55 12.67 1.51
C ARG A 46 8.44 11.68 1.15
N ARG A 47 8.77 10.42 0.82
CA ARG A 47 7.81 9.43 0.33
C ARG A 47 7.62 8.27 1.31
N TRP A 48 6.42 7.72 1.34
CA TRP A 48 6.15 6.46 2.02
C TRP A 48 6.46 5.30 1.09
N HIS A 49 7.09 4.29 1.66
CA HIS A 49 7.41 3.02 1.00
C HIS A 49 6.78 1.90 1.81
N ILE A 50 6.01 1.06 1.14
CA ILE A 50 5.24 0.00 1.75
C ILE A 50 5.64 -1.29 1.06
N LEU A 51 6.02 -2.28 1.86
CA LEU A 51 6.41 -3.58 1.33
C LEU A 51 5.17 -4.30 0.80
N GLY A 52 5.23 -4.89 -0.39
CA GLY A 52 4.09 -5.54 -1.03
C GLY A 52 3.39 -6.57 -0.14
N LYS A 53 4.16 -7.32 0.67
CA LYS A 53 3.60 -8.28 1.64
C LYS A 53 2.66 -7.62 2.66
N ASN A 54 2.95 -6.38 3.08
CA ASN A 54 2.12 -5.66 4.03
C ASN A 54 0.81 -5.21 3.38
N VAL A 55 0.84 -4.87 2.09
CA VAL A 55 -0.37 -4.54 1.31
C VAL A 55 -1.24 -5.78 1.14
N ILE A 56 -0.63 -6.90 0.77
CA ILE A 56 -1.35 -8.18 0.59
C ILE A 56 -1.98 -8.63 1.90
N ASN A 57 -1.25 -8.53 3.02
CA ASN A 57 -1.78 -8.89 4.33
C ASN A 57 -2.95 -7.97 4.74
N PHE A 58 -2.83 -6.66 4.50
CA PHE A 58 -3.89 -5.69 4.80
C PHE A 58 -5.21 -5.98 4.06
N VAL A 59 -5.17 -6.55 2.86
CA VAL A 59 -6.39 -6.86 2.07
C VAL A 59 -6.99 -8.22 2.44
N LYS A 60 -6.19 -9.12 3.03
CA LYS A 60 -6.67 -10.44 3.47
C LYS A 60 -7.31 -10.44 4.85
N GLU A 61 -7.01 -9.43 5.65
CA GLU A 61 -7.56 -9.20 7.00
C GLU A 61 -8.93 -8.51 6.92
#